data_AF-W4LEW5-F1
#
_entry.id   AF-W4LEW5-F1
#
_cell.length_a   1.000
_cell.length_b   1.000
_cell.length_c   1.000
_cell.angle_alpha   90.00
_cell.angle_beta   90.00
_cell.angle_gamma   90.00
#
_symmetry.space_group_name_H-M   'P 1'
#
loop_
_entity.id
_entity.type
_entity.pdbx_description
1 polymer ?
#
loop_
_entity_poly.entity_id
_entity_poly.type
_entity_poly.pdbx_seq_one_letter_code
_entity_poly.pdbx_strand_id
1 'polypeptide(L)' 'MSTPLYQPVDKILLPPPNAEMFTTACDYCVVACGYKVYRWPAQGPSGGPKAKDNAFGVDFPTGAFG' A
#
# COMPACT_ATOMS: atom_id res chain seq x y z
N MET A 1 16.36 -27.76 0.25
CA MET A 1 14.92 -27.42 0.20
C MET A 1 14.81 -25.96 0.59
N SER A 2 14.56 -25.08 -0.37
CA SER A 2 14.37 -23.64 -0.13
C SER A 2 13.15 -23.42 0.75
N THR A 3 13.27 -22.53 1.73
CA THR A 3 12.20 -22.14 2.65
C THR A 3 10.97 -21.66 1.84
N PRO A 4 9.74 -22.12 2.15
CA PRO A 4 8.55 -21.62 1.46
C PRO A 4 8.40 -20.12 1.75
N LEU A 5 8.43 -19.31 0.70
CA LEU A 5 8.14 -17.88 0.78
C LEU A 5 6.66 -17.71 1.11
N TYR A 6 6.35 -16.89 2.11
CA TYR A 6 4.98 -16.52 2.47
C TYR A 6 4.27 -15.94 1.24
N GLN A 7 3.19 -16.60 0.81
CA GLN A 7 2.29 -16.09 -0.23
C GLN A 7 1.19 -15.26 0.46
N PRO A 8 1.07 -13.96 0.16
CA PRO A 8 -0.02 -13.16 0.71
C PRO A 8 -1.37 -13.73 0.29
N VAL A 9 -2.32 -13.68 1.23
CA VAL A 9 -3.75 -13.88 0.96
C VAL A 9 -4.21 -12.98 -0.19
N ASP A 10 -5.22 -13.43 -0.95
CA ASP A 10 -5.79 -12.75 -2.14
C ASP A 10 -6.25 -11.29 -1.92
N LYS A 11 -6.10 -10.76 -0.70
CA LYS A 11 -6.51 -9.43 -0.28
C LYS A 11 -5.41 -8.81 0.58
N ILE A 12 -5.14 -7.53 0.34
CA ILE A 12 -4.25 -6.72 1.17
C ILE A 12 -5.01 -5.54 1.78
N LEU A 13 -4.46 -4.98 2.86
CA LEU A 13 -5.02 -3.83 3.54
C LEU A 13 -4.76 -2.56 2.73
N LEU A 14 -5.77 -1.70 2.64
CA LEU A 14 -5.61 -0.36 2.06
C LEU A 14 -5.17 0.63 3.15
N PRO A 15 -4.28 1.58 2.83
CA PRO A 15 -3.93 2.65 3.75
C PRO A 15 -5.16 3.54 4.02
N PRO A 16 -5.47 3.84 5.29
CA PRO A 16 -6.58 4.75 5.64
C PRO A 16 -6.27 6.19 5.22
N PRO A 17 -7.28 7.08 5.10
CA PRO A 17 -7.08 8.46 4.63
C PRO A 17 -6.12 9.30 5.47
N ASN A 18 -5.96 8.95 6.74
CA ASN A 18 -5.07 9.60 7.71
C ASN A 18 -3.73 8.87 7.89
N ALA A 19 -3.36 7.94 7.00
CA ALA A 19 -2.05 7.30 7.03
C ALA A 19 -0.95 8.36 6.87
N GLU A 20 0.12 8.21 7.64
CA GLU A 20 1.32 9.03 7.49
C GLU A 20 1.98 8.69 6.15
N MET A 21 2.18 9.69 5.29
CA MET A 21 2.87 9.52 4.01
C MET A 21 4.20 10.25 4.05
N PHE A 22 5.27 9.52 3.71
CA PHE A 22 6.60 10.10 3.52
C PHE A 22 7.25 9.51 2.27
N THR A 23 8.19 10.25 1.71
CA THR A 23 8.92 9.82 0.51
C THR A 23 10.27 9.23 0.90
N THR A 24 10.63 8.12 0.25
CA THR A 24 11.96 7.51 0.37
C THR A 24 12.49 7.15 -1.01
N ALA A 25 13.80 7.05 -1.14
CA ALA A 25 14.43 6.50 -2.34
C ALA A 25 14.54 4.98 -2.23
N CYS A 26 14.67 4.31 -3.38
CA CYS A 26 15.01 2.89 -3.46
C CYS A 26 16.41 2.65 -2.87
N ASP A 27 16.54 1.74 -1.90
CA ASP A 27 17.82 1.39 -1.28
C ASP A 27 18.75 0.55 -2.18
N TYR A 28 18.30 0.22 -3.40
CA TYR A 28 18.99 -0.68 -4.29
C TYR A 28 19.80 0.04 -5.37
N CYS A 29 19.46 -0.15 -6.65
CA CYS A 29 20.30 0.31 -7.75
C CYS A 29 20.47 1.84 -7.77
N VAL A 30 21.50 2.29 -8.49
CA VAL A 30 21.88 3.71 -8.65
C VAL A 30 20.76 4.62 -9.17
N VAL A 31 19.68 4.06 -9.72
CA VAL A 31 18.53 4.82 -10.19
C VAL A 31 17.81 5.52 -9.02
N ALA A 32 17.84 4.94 -7.82
CA ALA A 32 17.25 5.53 -6.61
C ALA A 32 15.79 5.99 -6.82
N CYS A 33 14.95 5.13 -7.42
CA CYS A 33 13.53 5.45 -7.69
C CYS A 33 12.82 5.98 -6.44
N GLY A 34 11.99 7.00 -6.61
CA GLY A 34 11.20 7.57 -5.51
C GLY A 34 9.97 6.71 -5.17
N TYR A 35 9.77 6.47 -3.88
CA TYR A 35 8.62 5.77 -3.32
C TYR A 35 7.83 6.70 -2.39
N LYS A 36 6.51 6.53 -2.36
CA LYS A 36 5.64 7.02 -1.28
C LYS A 36 5.36 5.85 -0.35
N VAL A 37 5.76 5.98 0.91
CA VAL A 37 5.51 4.99 1.95
C VAL A 37 4.35 5.48 2.80
N TYR A 38 3.33 4.64 2.95
CA TYR A 38 2.19 4.89 3.82
C TYR A 38 2.34 4.06 5.09
N ARG A 39 2.29 4.71 6.26
CA ARG A 39 2.41 4.08 7.57
C ARG A 39 1.20 4.41 8.44
N TRP A 40 0.65 3.40 9.09
CA TRP A 40 -0.43 3.56 10.06
C TRP A 40 -0.32 2.49 11.16
N PRO A 41 -0.98 2.67 12.32
CA PRO A 41 -0.93 1.70 13.41
C PRO A 41 -1.45 0.32 12.99
N ALA A 42 -0.72 -0.74 13.33
CA ALA A 42 -1.07 -2.11 12.94
C ALA A 42 -2.43 -2.58 13.50
N GLN A 43 -2.79 -2.11 14.70
CA GLN A 43 -4.09 -2.37 15.34
C GLN A 43 -5.17 -1.33 14.94
N GLY A 44 -4.80 -0.33 14.14
CA GLY A 44 -5.70 0.73 13.70
C GLY A 44 -6.61 0.30 12.54
N PRO A 45 -7.69 1.07 12.27
CA PRO A 45 -8.54 0.78 11.13
C PRO A 45 -7.77 0.94 9.82
N SER A 46 -7.88 -0.05 8.94
CA SER A 46 -7.41 0.07 7.56
C SER A 46 -8.43 0.84 6.71
N GLY A 47 -7.98 1.33 5.57
CA GLY A 47 -8.83 2.01 4.60
C GLY A 47 -9.83 1.09 3.90
N GLY A 48 -10.82 1.70 3.26
CA GLY A 48 -11.85 1.05 2.46
C GLY A 48 -11.69 1.30 0.95
N PRO A 49 -12.44 0.56 0.12
CA PRO A 49 -12.32 0.65 -1.33
C PRO A 49 -12.80 1.98 -1.90
N LYS A 50 -13.72 2.70 -1.23
CA LYS A 50 -14.21 3.99 -1.75
C LYS A 50 -13.12 5.05 -1.68
N ALA A 51 -13.12 6.00 -2.62
CA ALA A 51 -12.13 7.07 -2.71
C ALA A 51 -11.93 7.85 -1.40
N LYS A 52 -13.02 8.13 -0.68
CA LYS A 52 -12.99 8.83 0.61
C LYS A 52 -12.41 8.01 1.77
N ASP A 53 -12.33 6.69 1.60
CA ASP A 53 -11.99 5.73 2.64
C ASP A 53 -10.54 5.22 2.49
N ASN A 54 -9.76 5.69 1.52
CA ASN A 54 -8.34 5.32 1.37
C ASN A 54 -7.43 6.54 1.10
N ALA A 55 -6.14 6.36 1.39
CA ALA A 55 -5.12 7.40 1.20
C ALA A 55 -4.84 7.77 -0.26
N PHE A 56 -5.29 6.93 -1.22
CA PHE A 56 -5.05 7.16 -2.65
C PHE A 56 -6.10 8.08 -3.27
N GLY A 57 -7.27 8.25 -2.64
CA GLY A 57 -8.34 9.09 -3.16
C GLY A 57 -9.03 8.51 -4.40
N VAL A 58 -9.03 7.18 -4.56
CA VAL A 58 -9.60 6.49 -5.73
C VAL A 58 -10.54 5.35 -5.33
N ASP A 59 -11.52 5.06 -6.17
CA ASP A 59 -12.42 3.92 -5.95
C ASP A 59 -11.76 2.62 -6.43
N PHE A 60 -11.60 1.67 -5.51
CA PHE A 60 -11.17 0.32 -5.79
C PHE A 60 -12.38 -0.59 -6.06
N PRO A 61 -12.25 -1.53 -7.00
CA PRO A 61 -11.03 -1.82 -7.75
C PRO A 61 -10.79 -0.78 -8.88
N THR A 62 -9.51 -0.48 -9.13
CA THR A 62 -9.08 0.57 -10.06
C THR A 62 -8.50 -0.04 -11.33
N GLY A 63 -8.97 0.39 -12.50
CA GLY A 63 -8.37 0.04 -13.79
C GLY A 63 -9.41 -0.16 -14.89
N ALA A 64 -8.96 -0.59 -16.07
CA ALA A 64 -9.84 -0.85 -17.22
C ALA A 64 -10.83 -2.00 -16.99
N PHE A 65 -10.61 -2.82 -15.97
CA PHE A 65 -11.38 -4.04 -15.72
C PHE A 65 -12.07 -4.04 -14.35
N GLY A 66 -12.12 -2.90 -13.66
CA GLY A 66 -12.55 -2.84 -12.26
C GLY A 66 -11.44 -3.35 -11.39
#